data_AF-A0A3D0Z0E7-F1
#
_entry.id   AF-A0A3D0Z0E7-F1
#
_cell.length_a   1.000
_cell.length_b   1.000
_cell.length_c   1.000
_cell.angle_alpha   90.00
_cell.angle_beta   90.00
_cell.angle_gamma   90.00
#
_symmetry.space_group_name_H-M   'P 1'
#
loop_
_entity.id
_entity.type
_entity.pdbx_description
1 polymer ?
#
loop_
_entity_poly.entity_id
_entity_poly.type
_entity_poly.pdbx_seq_one_letter_code
_entity_poly.pdbx_strand_id
1 'polypeptide(L)'
;MLEGGPLRSDRIPAGERTDGDTLLVRKTLRSGQHVGHRGNVVVLGDVNPGAEVVAAGDILVLGALRGVAHAGARGDEQALVAGFRLRPTQLRIGTHIARAPDGDITGPEQPEVALVNEGRVVIRPYCPTGRDRAGVPQCGGGGPAGADRDYSRGHGGPGRRPHHRAPRGDGNSRTGVDHQPHPPGDGAPRRYDGYR
;
A
#
# COMPACT_ATOMS: atom_id res chain seq x y z
N MET A 1 14.78 10.01 40.23
CA MET A 1 14.94 10.58 38.88
C MET A 1 14.80 9.41 37.91
N LEU A 2 13.62 9.25 37.29
CA LEU A 2 13.34 8.11 36.41
C LEU A 2 13.78 8.50 35.01
N GLU A 3 14.89 7.95 34.54
CA GLU A 3 15.36 8.07 33.15
C GLU A 3 14.40 7.26 32.26
N GLY A 4 13.40 7.93 31.71
CA GLY A 4 12.60 7.40 30.62
C GLY A 4 13.49 7.29 29.38
N GLY A 5 14.04 6.10 29.14
CA GLY A 5 14.73 5.80 27.89
C GLY A 5 13.87 6.13 26.68
N PRO A 6 14.46 6.41 25.50
CA PRO A 6 13.72 6.85 24.33
C PRO A 6 12.60 5.85 24.04
N LEU A 7 11.37 6.35 23.93
CA LEU A 7 10.22 5.61 23.40
C LEU A 7 10.70 4.97 22.10
N ARG A 8 10.91 3.64 22.11
CA ARG A 8 11.36 2.91 20.93
C ARG A 8 10.21 2.91 19.93
N SER A 9 10.20 3.93 19.06
CA SER A 9 9.31 4.19 17.93
C SER A 9 9.35 3.09 16.83
N ASP A 10 9.95 1.94 17.18
CA ASP A 10 10.20 0.78 16.32
C ASP A 10 9.13 -0.30 16.42
N ARG A 11 8.25 -0.23 17.43
CA ARG A 11 7.23 -1.25 17.69
C ARG A 11 5.88 -0.77 17.18
N ILE A 12 5.12 -1.68 16.57
CA ILE A 12 3.68 -1.46 16.33
C ILE A 12 3.06 -1.00 17.66
N PRO A 13 2.33 0.13 17.68
CA PRO A 13 1.74 0.65 18.91
C PRO A 13 0.95 -0.45 19.61
N ALA A 14 1.35 -0.77 20.85
CA ALA A 14 0.68 -1.78 21.65
C ALA A 14 -0.59 -1.15 22.26
N GLY A 15 -1.75 -1.75 22.01
CA GLY A 15 -3.02 -1.29 22.57
C GLY A 15 -4.23 -1.76 21.76
N GLU A 16 -5.41 -1.57 22.32
CA GLU A 16 -6.68 -1.72 21.62
C GLU A 16 -7.14 -0.35 21.12
N ARG A 17 -7.59 -0.26 19.87
CA ARG A 17 -8.22 0.95 19.32
C ARG A 17 -9.70 0.67 19.15
N THR A 18 -10.54 1.44 19.83
CA THR A 18 -11.99 1.38 19.71
C THR A 18 -12.55 2.48 18.79
N ASP A 19 -11.67 3.22 18.11
CA ASP A 19 -12.02 4.37 17.27
C ASP A 19 -12.60 3.94 15.92
N GLY A 20 -13.86 3.51 15.94
CA GLY A 20 -14.73 3.44 14.78
C GLY A 20 -15.03 2.04 14.24
N ASP A 21 -16.15 1.96 13.52
CA ASP A 21 -16.63 0.72 12.88
C ASP A 21 -15.61 0.20 11.85
N THR A 22 -15.69 -1.10 11.55
CA THR A 22 -14.81 -1.74 10.55
C THR A 22 -15.60 -2.16 9.32
N LEU A 23 -15.17 -1.70 8.14
CA LEU A 23 -15.70 -2.17 6.87
C LEU A 23 -14.94 -3.41 6.40
N LEU A 24 -15.64 -4.54 6.31
CA LEU A 24 -15.10 -5.78 5.74
C LEU A 24 -15.44 -5.90 4.24
N VAL A 25 -14.43 -5.78 3.39
CA VAL A 25 -14.52 -5.96 1.94
C VAL A 25 -14.13 -7.39 1.58
N ARG A 26 -15.12 -8.21 1.20
CA ARG A 26 -14.92 -9.64 0.91
C ARG A 26 -14.64 -9.92 -0.58
N LYS A 27 -13.76 -9.13 -1.19
CA LYS A 27 -13.38 -9.25 -2.59
C LYS A 27 -12.03 -8.58 -2.89
N THR A 28 -11.42 -8.99 -3.99
CA THR A 28 -10.29 -8.25 -4.59
C THR A 28 -10.78 -6.94 -5.19
N LEU A 29 -10.04 -5.86 -4.94
CA LEU A 29 -10.27 -4.56 -5.56
C LEU A 29 -9.46 -4.44 -6.86
N ARG A 30 -10.14 -4.00 -7.93
CA ARG A 30 -9.60 -3.89 -9.29
C ARG A 30 -9.48 -2.43 -9.70
N SER A 31 -8.77 -2.17 -10.80
CA SER A 31 -8.58 -0.83 -11.35
C SER A 31 -9.90 -0.06 -11.48
N GLY A 32 -9.90 1.20 -11.04
CA GLY A 32 -11.07 2.09 -11.03
C GLY A 32 -12.00 1.88 -9.83
N GLN A 33 -11.77 0.90 -8.97
CA GLN A 33 -12.57 0.70 -7.75
C GLN A 33 -12.02 1.53 -6.59
N HIS A 34 -12.92 2.20 -5.89
CA HIS A 34 -12.63 3.02 -4.72
C HIS A 34 -13.43 2.50 -3.51
N VAL A 35 -12.76 2.33 -2.37
CA VAL A 35 -13.36 1.99 -1.09
C VAL A 35 -12.99 3.06 -0.08
N GLY A 36 -13.99 3.70 0.53
CA GLY A 36 -13.82 4.70 1.59
C GLY A 36 -14.56 4.30 2.86
N HIS A 37 -13.94 4.47 4.04
CA HIS A 37 -14.60 4.22 5.32
C HIS A 37 -14.20 5.23 6.41
N ARG A 38 -15.11 5.48 7.36
CA ARG A 38 -14.92 6.42 8.48
C ARG A 38 -14.23 5.81 9.71
N GLY A 39 -13.99 4.50 9.71
CA GLY A 39 -13.16 3.79 10.68
C GLY A 39 -12.13 2.96 9.94
N ASN A 40 -12.03 1.67 10.30
CA ASN A 40 -11.05 0.75 9.72
C ASN A 40 -11.59 0.08 8.44
N VAL A 41 -10.68 -0.39 7.58
CA VAL A 41 -11.02 -1.19 6.40
C VAL A 41 -10.22 -2.49 6.40
N VAL A 42 -10.91 -3.62 6.25
CA VAL A 42 -10.29 -4.94 6.04
C VAL A 42 -10.67 -5.44 4.65
N VAL A 43 -9.67 -5.80 3.84
CA VAL A 43 -9.85 -6.40 2.51
C VAL A 43 -9.47 -7.88 2.57
N LEU A 44 -10.43 -8.76 2.33
CA LEU A 44 -10.19 -10.20 2.10
C LEU A 44 -9.87 -10.42 0.62
N GLY A 45 -8.65 -10.11 0.23
CA GLY A 45 -8.16 -10.24 -1.14
C GLY A 45 -7.10 -9.21 -1.48
N ASP A 46 -6.84 -9.07 -2.77
CA ASP A 46 -5.84 -8.14 -3.28
C ASP A 46 -6.42 -6.73 -3.48
N VAL A 47 -5.54 -5.74 -3.46
CA VAL A 47 -5.83 -4.38 -3.93
C VAL A 47 -4.92 -4.12 -5.12
N ASN A 48 -5.45 -4.25 -6.33
CA ASN A 48 -4.65 -4.19 -7.55
C ASN A 48 -4.31 -2.76 -7.98
N PRO A 49 -3.35 -2.57 -8.92
CA PRO A 49 -3.05 -1.24 -9.46
C PRO A 49 -4.31 -0.55 -9.99
N GLY A 50 -4.41 0.76 -9.74
CA GLY A 50 -5.59 1.57 -10.09
C GLY A 50 -6.78 1.41 -9.13
N ALA A 51 -6.72 0.53 -8.14
CA ALA A 51 -7.69 0.51 -7.03
C ALA A 51 -7.23 1.41 -5.89
N GLU A 52 -8.19 1.96 -5.13
CA GLU A 52 -7.92 2.85 -4.01
C GLU A 52 -8.71 2.45 -2.76
N VAL A 53 -8.03 2.47 -1.61
CA VAL A 53 -8.60 2.25 -0.28
C VAL A 53 -8.29 3.44 0.61
N VAL A 54 -9.32 4.09 1.15
CA VAL A 54 -9.22 5.22 2.07
C VAL A 54 -9.93 4.87 3.38
N ALA A 55 -9.23 4.98 4.50
CA ALA A 55 -9.76 4.72 5.83
C ALA A 55 -9.38 5.87 6.76
N ALA A 56 -10.32 6.31 7.59
CA ALA A 56 -10.01 7.26 8.65
C ALA A 56 -9.17 6.62 9.78
N GLY A 57 -9.27 5.30 9.96
CA GLY A 57 -8.43 4.50 10.84
C GLY A 57 -7.46 3.61 10.05
N ASP A 58 -7.35 2.36 10.47
CA ASP A 58 -6.38 1.39 9.95
C ASP A 58 -6.86 0.70 8.66
N ILE A 59 -5.90 0.23 7.86
CA ILE A 59 -6.15 -0.59 6.66
C ILE A 59 -5.43 -1.94 6.81
N LEU A 60 -6.19 -3.02 6.68
CA LEU A 60 -5.66 -4.38 6.64
C LEU A 60 -5.99 -5.06 5.32
N VAL A 61 -4.98 -5.47 4.56
CA VAL A 61 -5.13 -6.18 3.29
C VAL A 61 -4.64 -7.61 3.47
N LEU A 62 -5.57 -8.55 3.56
CA LEU A 62 -5.27 -9.98 3.61
C LEU A 62 -4.96 -10.52 2.19
N GLY A 63 -3.91 -9.96 1.60
CA GLY A 63 -3.48 -10.17 0.22
C GLY A 63 -2.34 -9.24 -0.16
N ALA A 64 -2.18 -9.00 -1.47
CA ALA A 64 -1.20 -8.05 -2.00
C ALA A 64 -1.83 -6.67 -2.20
N LEU A 65 -1.22 -5.64 -1.58
CA LEU A 65 -1.52 -4.23 -1.83
C LEU A 65 -0.61 -3.70 -2.93
N ARG A 66 -1.15 -3.51 -4.13
CA ARG A 66 -0.49 -2.96 -5.33
C ARG A 66 -1.10 -1.62 -5.77
N GLY A 67 -2.30 -1.29 -5.32
CA GLY A 67 -2.99 -0.03 -5.61
C GLY A 67 -2.55 1.12 -4.70
N VAL A 68 -3.50 2.00 -4.37
CA VAL A 68 -3.33 3.13 -3.46
C VAL A 68 -3.99 2.81 -2.13
N ALA A 69 -3.32 3.14 -1.03
CA ALA A 69 -3.90 3.08 0.31
C ALA A 69 -3.66 4.38 1.08
N HIS A 70 -4.71 4.90 1.73
CA HIS A 70 -4.65 6.05 2.62
C HIS A 70 -5.32 5.70 3.96
N ALA A 71 -4.50 5.29 4.93
CA ALA A 71 -4.92 5.11 6.31
C ALA A 71 -4.82 6.42 7.08
N GLY A 72 -5.57 6.54 8.17
CA GLY A 72 -5.55 7.76 8.99
C GLY A 72 -6.03 8.99 8.23
N ALA A 73 -6.93 8.85 7.26
CA ALA A 73 -7.31 9.92 6.32
C ALA A 73 -7.87 11.20 6.98
N ARG A 74 -8.19 11.15 8.29
CA ARG A 74 -8.58 12.29 9.11
C ARG A 74 -7.41 12.93 9.88
N GLY A 75 -6.18 12.63 9.51
CA GLY A 75 -4.97 13.13 10.17
C GLY A 75 -4.44 12.25 11.29
N ASP A 76 -4.89 10.99 11.37
CA ASP A 76 -4.38 10.05 12.36
C ASP A 76 -3.06 9.43 11.87
N GLU A 77 -1.95 9.92 12.42
CA GLU A 77 -0.60 9.45 12.09
C GLU A 77 -0.22 8.16 12.82
N GLN A 78 -1.03 7.74 13.80
CA GLN A 78 -0.87 6.45 14.50
C GLN A 78 -1.55 5.30 13.75
N ALA A 79 -2.29 5.60 12.68
CA ALA A 79 -2.90 4.59 11.84
C ALA A 79 -1.84 3.73 11.14
N LEU A 80 -2.19 2.48 10.84
CA LEU A 80 -1.31 1.53 10.18
C LEU A 80 -1.91 0.98 8.89
N VAL A 81 -1.03 0.56 7.98
CA VAL A 81 -1.39 -0.24 6.81
C VAL A 81 -0.65 -1.55 6.90
N ALA A 82 -1.38 -2.65 7.01
CA ALA A 82 -0.79 -3.98 7.10
C ALA A 82 -1.28 -4.86 5.94
N GLY A 83 -0.43 -5.78 5.49
CA GLY A 83 -0.86 -6.78 4.54
C GLY A 83 0.19 -7.86 4.28
N PHE A 84 -0.20 -8.91 3.55
CA PHE A 84 0.74 -9.99 3.25
C PHE A 84 1.88 -9.52 2.35
N ARG A 85 1.60 -8.61 1.42
CA ARG A 85 2.63 -7.98 0.58
C ARG A 85 2.29 -6.51 0.37
N LEU A 86 3.18 -5.62 0.79
CA LEU A 86 3.04 -4.18 0.56
C LEU A 86 3.88 -3.75 -0.64
N ARG A 87 3.23 -3.59 -1.79
CA ARG A 87 3.82 -3.08 -3.05
C ARG A 87 2.98 -1.91 -3.60
N PRO A 88 2.57 -0.94 -2.76
CA PRO A 88 1.63 0.08 -3.19
C PRO A 88 2.24 1.01 -4.22
N THR A 89 1.48 1.35 -5.25
CA THR A 89 1.79 2.49 -6.14
C THR A 89 1.91 3.79 -5.35
N GLN A 90 1.06 3.96 -4.32
CA GLN A 90 1.12 5.06 -3.37
C GLN A 90 0.58 4.61 -2.01
N LEU A 91 1.28 5.01 -0.95
CA LEU A 91 0.90 4.72 0.43
C LEU A 91 0.84 6.02 1.23
N ARG A 92 -0.24 6.22 1.98
CA ARG A 92 -0.44 7.40 2.82
C ARG A 92 -0.87 6.99 4.22
N ILE A 93 -0.32 7.65 5.22
CA ILE A 93 -0.73 7.51 6.62
C ILE A 93 -0.83 8.90 7.22
N GLY A 94 -2.04 9.31 7.58
CA GLY A 94 -2.30 10.70 7.97
C GLY A 94 -1.95 11.65 6.83
N THR A 95 -1.03 12.58 7.11
CA THR A 95 -0.49 13.57 6.18
C THR A 95 0.73 13.08 5.39
N HIS A 96 1.30 11.93 5.79
CA HIS A 96 2.55 11.41 5.26
C HIS A 96 2.33 10.58 3.99
N ILE A 97 3.19 10.75 2.99
CA ILE A 97 3.11 10.07 1.70
C ILE A 97 4.40 9.32 1.43
N ALA A 98 4.28 8.03 1.14
CA ALA A 98 5.33 7.18 0.61
C ALA A 98 4.98 6.74 -0.81
N ARG A 99 5.99 6.68 -1.67
CA ARG A 99 5.88 6.12 -3.02
C ARG A 99 6.90 5.00 -3.14
N ALA A 100 6.53 3.94 -3.85
CA ALA A 100 7.50 2.91 -4.20
C ALA A 100 8.67 3.54 -4.98
N PRO A 101 9.93 3.19 -4.67
CA PRO A 101 11.04 3.52 -5.55
C PRO A 101 10.81 2.88 -6.92
N ASP A 102 11.26 3.54 -7.99
CA ASP A 102 11.14 3.03 -9.35
C ASP A 102 11.97 1.73 -9.51
N GLY A 103 11.33 0.56 -9.61
CA GLY A 103 12.00 -0.73 -9.82
C GLY A 103 11.22 -1.95 -9.33
N ASP A 104 11.71 -3.15 -9.68
CA ASP A 104 11.14 -4.41 -9.17
C ASP A 104 11.44 -4.56 -7.68
N ILE A 105 10.40 -4.39 -6.87
CA ILE A 105 10.48 -4.57 -5.43
C ILE A 105 10.39 -6.07 -5.12
N THR A 106 11.52 -6.77 -5.26
CA THR A 106 11.71 -8.10 -4.67
C THR A 106 11.75 -7.96 -3.16
N GLY A 107 10.57 -7.81 -2.56
CA GLY A 107 10.46 -7.80 -1.11
C GLY A 107 10.12 -9.20 -0.58
N PRO A 108 10.33 -9.43 0.72
CA PRO A 108 10.09 -10.73 1.34
C PRO A 108 8.65 -11.21 1.14
N GLU A 109 8.46 -12.53 1.14
CA GLU A 109 7.15 -13.19 1.06
C GLU A 109 6.38 -13.17 2.40
N GLN A 110 6.94 -12.51 3.42
CA GLN A 110 6.34 -12.40 4.73
C GLN A 110 5.40 -11.19 4.82
N PRO A 111 4.40 -11.22 5.74
CA PRO A 111 3.54 -10.08 5.99
C PRO A 111 4.33 -8.86 6.45
N GLU A 112 3.81 -7.68 6.14
CA GLU A 112 4.47 -6.40 6.39
C GLU A 112 3.48 -5.39 6.97
N VAL A 113 4.02 -4.43 7.71
CA VAL A 113 3.28 -3.30 8.28
C VAL A 113 3.99 -2.01 7.92
N ALA A 114 3.19 -1.03 7.48
CA ALA A 114 3.59 0.34 7.30
C ALA A 114 3.03 1.21 8.42
N LEU A 115 3.89 2.10 8.93
CA LEU A 115 3.59 3.03 10.02
C LEU A 115 4.40 4.31 9.84
N VAL A 116 4.00 5.38 10.53
CA VAL A 116 4.80 6.61 10.59
C VAL A 116 5.82 6.50 11.72
N ASN A 117 7.09 6.67 11.39
CA ASN A 117 8.19 6.79 12.33
C ASN A 117 8.99 8.05 12.00
N GLU A 118 9.23 8.92 12.98
CA GLU A 118 9.98 10.17 12.81
C GLU A 118 9.51 11.03 11.60
N GLY A 119 8.19 11.08 11.38
CA GLY A 119 7.59 11.84 10.28
C GLY A 119 7.80 11.22 8.89
N ARG A 120 8.08 9.91 8.81
CA ARG A 120 8.27 9.17 7.56
C ARG A 120 7.51 7.86 7.60
N VAL A 121 6.97 7.44 6.45
CA VAL A 121 6.34 6.12 6.35
C VAL A 121 7.43 5.06 6.18
N VAL A 122 7.47 4.12 7.12
CA VAL A 122 8.43 3.01 7.13
C VAL A 122 7.65 1.70 6.96
N ILE A 123 8.14 0.80 6.08
CA ILE A 123 7.58 -0.54 5.90
C ILE A 123 8.53 -1.57 6.49
N ARG A 124 8.00 -2.44 7.36
CA ARG A 124 8.77 -3.47 8.06
C ARG A 124 8.06 -4.82 8.01
N PRO A 125 8.79 -5.94 8.12
CA PRO A 125 8.19 -7.24 8.37
C PRO A 125 7.32 -7.26 9.63
N TYR A 126 6.18 -7.93 9.55
CA TYR A 126 5.32 -8.20 10.70
C TYR A 126 5.88 -9.39 11.50
N CYS A 127 6.24 -9.14 12.76
CA CYS A 127 6.76 -10.17 13.68
C CYS A 127 5.91 -10.19 14.96
N PRO A 128 4.84 -11.00 15.04
CA PRO A 128 3.90 -11.03 16.18
C PRO A 128 4.55 -11.54 17.46
N THR A 129 5.44 -12.52 17.34
CA THR A 129 6.31 -12.96 18.42
C THR A 129 7.52 -12.03 18.39
N GLY A 130 7.57 -11.07 19.32
CA GLY A 130 8.78 -10.28 19.53
C GLY A 130 10.00 -11.20 19.59
N ARG A 131 11.17 -10.70 19.13
CA ARG A 131 12.43 -11.45 19.05
C ARG A 131 12.59 -12.45 20.20
N ASP A 132 13.10 -13.64 19.92
CA ASP A 132 13.46 -14.58 20.98
C ASP A 132 14.49 -14.00 21.98
N ARG A 133 14.85 -14.78 23.00
CA ARG A 133 15.85 -14.39 24.01
C ARG A 133 17.22 -14.04 23.41
N ALA A 134 17.51 -14.44 22.17
CA ALA A 134 18.73 -14.15 21.43
C ALA A 134 18.60 -12.96 20.45
N GLY A 135 17.43 -12.32 20.35
CA GLY A 135 17.23 -11.18 19.46
C GLY A 135 16.86 -11.55 18.02
N VAL A 136 16.44 -12.79 17.75
CA VAL A 136 16.10 -13.28 16.40
C VAL A 136 14.60 -13.15 16.12
N PRO A 137 14.19 -12.58 14.97
CA PRO A 137 12.79 -12.61 14.52
C PRO A 137 12.33 -14.06 14.36
N GLN A 138 11.26 -14.45 15.05
CA GLN A 138 10.80 -15.85 15.06
C GLN A 138 9.93 -16.22 13.85
N CYS A 139 9.76 -15.30 12.89
CA CYS A 139 8.99 -15.54 11.67
C CYS A 139 9.91 -16.06 10.55
N GLY A 140 9.88 -17.38 10.35
CA GLY A 140 10.11 -18.04 9.06
C GLY A 140 11.50 -17.94 8.40
N GLY A 141 12.38 -18.88 8.75
CA GLY A 141 13.31 -19.52 7.80
C GLY A 141 14.46 -18.67 7.21
N GLY A 142 15.63 -18.70 7.86
CA GLY A 142 16.94 -18.81 7.19
C GLY A 142 17.37 -17.76 6.15
N GLY A 143 16.69 -16.61 6.02
CA GLY A 143 17.11 -15.50 5.17
C GLY A 143 17.58 -14.31 6.01
N PRO A 144 18.52 -13.47 5.51
CA PRO A 144 18.90 -12.25 6.21
C PRO A 144 17.65 -11.42 6.46
N ALA A 145 17.48 -10.97 7.70
CA ALA A 145 16.39 -10.09 8.12
C ALA A 145 16.15 -9.03 7.05
N GLY A 146 15.02 -9.12 6.35
CA GLY A 146 14.68 -8.21 5.26
C GLY A 146 14.80 -6.79 5.80
N ALA A 147 15.78 -6.05 5.28
CA ALA A 147 16.08 -4.70 5.72
C ALA A 147 14.80 -3.86 5.69
N ASP A 148 14.63 -3.01 6.70
CA ASP A 148 13.56 -2.02 6.71
C ASP A 148 13.56 -1.29 5.36
N ARG A 149 12.44 -1.35 4.65
CA ARG A 149 12.34 -0.69 3.35
C ARG A 149 11.95 0.75 3.61
N ASP A 150 12.93 1.63 3.49
CA ASP A 150 12.70 3.06 3.50
C ASP A 150 12.08 3.50 2.17
N TYR A 151 10.76 3.64 2.17
CA TYR A 151 9.97 4.15 1.03
C TYR A 151 10.08 5.69 0.89
N SER A 152 10.91 6.36 1.69
CA SER A 152 11.14 7.82 1.60
C SER A 152 12.11 8.22 0.49
N ARG A 153 12.97 7.29 0.00
CA ARG A 153 13.97 7.57 -1.03
C ARG A 153 13.53 7.09 -2.41
N GLY A 154 12.73 7.91 -3.09
CA GLY A 154 12.69 7.86 -4.55
C GLY A 154 14.03 8.35 -5.11
N HIS A 155 14.95 7.43 -5.43
CA HIS A 155 16.16 7.79 -6.18
C HIS A 155 15.78 8.13 -7.62
N GLY A 156 15.39 9.38 -7.86
CA GLY A 156 15.31 9.96 -9.20
C GLY A 156 16.71 10.12 -9.78
N GLY A 157 17.28 9.03 -10.31
CA GLY A 157 18.44 9.09 -11.21
C GLY A 157 17.96 9.22 -12.65
N PRO A 158 18.58 10.05 -13.51
CA PRO A 158 18.13 10.23 -14.88
C PRO A 158 18.31 8.91 -15.64
N GLY A 159 17.18 8.26 -15.98
CA GLY A 159 17.16 7.10 -16.85
C GLY A 159 17.83 7.44 -18.18
N ARG A 160 18.98 6.82 -18.44
CA ARG A 160 19.63 6.86 -19.76
C ARG A 160 18.67 6.19 -20.74
N ARG A 161 18.06 7.00 -21.61
CA ARG A 161 17.27 6.51 -22.75
C ARG A 161 18.19 5.73 -23.68
N PRO A 162 17.96 4.43 -23.96
CA PRO A 162 18.62 3.80 -25.08
C PRO A 162 18.02 4.37 -26.38
N HIS A 163 18.87 4.99 -27.20
CA HIS A 163 18.53 5.41 -28.55
C HIS A 163 18.30 4.17 -29.43
N HIS A 164 17.06 3.69 -29.51
CA HIS A 164 16.68 2.73 -30.55
C HIS A 164 16.16 3.45 -31.79
N ARG A 165 16.97 3.34 -32.84
CA ARG A 165 16.78 3.83 -34.20
C ARG A 165 15.53 3.19 -34.82
N ALA A 166 14.62 4.01 -35.32
CA ALA A 166 13.45 3.56 -36.09
C ALA A 166 13.88 3.02 -37.48
N PRO A 167 13.32 1.90 -37.96
CA PRO A 167 13.31 1.57 -39.39
C PRO A 167 12.19 2.34 -40.12
N ARG A 168 12.46 2.66 -41.39
CA ARG A 168 11.58 3.35 -42.34
C ARG A 168 10.66 2.36 -43.07
N GLY A 169 9.44 2.81 -43.42
CA GLY A 169 8.56 2.27 -44.49
C GLY A 169 7.95 0.88 -44.22
N ASP A 170 6.73 0.51 -44.63
CA ASP A 170 5.93 0.93 -45.79
C ASP A 170 4.42 0.63 -45.58
N GLY A 171 3.57 1.40 -46.27
CA GLY A 171 2.46 0.88 -47.08
C GLY A 171 1.25 0.14 -46.46
N ASN A 172 0.17 0.89 -46.24
CA ASN A 172 -1.23 0.65 -46.70
C ASN A 172 -1.82 -0.79 -46.74
N SER A 173 -2.94 -1.01 -46.03
CA SER A 173 -4.20 -1.47 -46.65
C SER A 173 -5.38 -1.51 -45.68
N ARG A 174 -6.51 -0.97 -46.16
CA ARG A 174 -7.86 -0.91 -45.61
C ARG A 174 -8.44 -2.30 -45.29
N THR A 175 -9.22 -2.40 -44.20
CA THR A 175 -10.60 -2.96 -44.18
C THR A 175 -11.28 -2.52 -42.89
N GLY A 176 -12.42 -1.83 -43.03
CA GLY A 176 -13.29 -1.45 -41.93
C GLY A 176 -14.15 -2.61 -41.46
N VAL A 177 -14.40 -2.65 -40.16
CA VAL A 177 -15.53 -3.37 -39.57
C VAL A 177 -16.06 -2.48 -38.44
N ASP A 178 -17.24 -1.92 -38.67
CA ASP A 178 -17.97 -1.09 -37.72
C ASP A 178 -18.31 -1.91 -36.47
N HIS A 179 -17.76 -1.54 -35.31
CA HIS A 179 -18.24 -2.00 -34.01
C HIS A 179 -19.23 -0.96 -33.46
N GLN A 180 -20.51 -1.33 -33.46
CA GLN A 180 -21.56 -0.55 -32.79
C GLN A 180 -21.27 -0.41 -31.27
N PRO A 181 -21.58 0.75 -30.66
CA PRO A 181 -21.42 0.94 -29.23
C PRO A 181 -22.48 0.20 -28.42
N HIS A 182 -22.06 -0.49 -27.35
CA HIS A 182 -22.94 -1.06 -26.33
C HIS A 182 -23.60 0.03 -25.47
N PRO A 183 -24.85 -0.16 -25.02
CA PRO A 183 -25.51 0.79 -24.11
C PRO A 183 -24.85 0.78 -22.72
N PRO A 184 -24.88 1.92 -21.98
CA PRO A 184 -24.36 1.98 -20.63
C PRO A 184 -25.25 1.18 -19.68
N GLY A 185 -24.65 0.24 -18.95
CA GLY A 185 -25.32 -0.44 -17.83
C GLY A 185 -25.42 0.51 -16.64
N ASP A 186 -26.64 0.74 -16.18
CA ASP A 186 -26.97 1.46 -14.97
C ASP A 186 -26.32 0.80 -13.75
N GLY A 187 -25.41 1.52 -13.11
CA GLY A 187 -24.70 1.03 -11.94
C GLY A 187 -23.61 1.98 -11.47
N ALA A 188 -23.93 3.27 -11.35
CA ALA A 188 -23.03 4.23 -10.72
C ALA A 188 -22.66 3.74 -9.31
N PRO A 189 -21.37 3.51 -8.98
CA PRO A 189 -20.99 3.47 -7.58
C PRO A 189 -21.27 4.86 -7.01
N ARG A 190 -22.03 4.92 -5.91
CA ARG A 190 -22.28 6.15 -5.18
C ARG A 190 -20.94 6.85 -4.94
N ARG A 191 -20.76 8.02 -5.56
CA ARG A 191 -19.66 8.92 -5.24
C ARG A 191 -19.78 9.26 -3.77
N TYR A 192 -18.83 8.81 -2.96
CA TYR A 192 -18.62 9.39 -1.64
C TYR A 192 -17.71 10.60 -1.86
N ASP A 193 -18.34 11.77 -1.94
CA ASP A 193 -17.63 13.04 -1.85
C ASP A 193 -17.10 13.21 -0.43
N GLY A 194 -15.79 13.47 -0.33
CA GLY A 194 -15.20 14.02 0.89
C GLY A 194 -14.10 13.20 1.52
N TYR A 195 -12.94 13.16 0.87
CA TYR A 195 -11.64 13.28 1.53
C TYR A 195 -10.74 14.09 0.59
N ARG A 196 -10.52 15.36 0.94
CA ARG A 196 -9.63 16.27 0.23
C ARG A 196 -8.44 16.56 1.14
#